data_AF-E3RSF4-F1
#
_entry.id   AF-E3RSF4-F1
#
_cell.length_a   1.000
_cell.length_b   1.000
_cell.length_c   1.000
_cell.angle_alpha   90.00
_cell.angle_beta   90.00
_cell.angle_gamma   90.00
#
_symmetry.space_group_name_H-M   'P 1'
#
loop_
_entity.id
_entity.type
_entity.pdbx_description
1 polymer ?
#
loop_
_entity_poly.entity_id
_entity_poly.type
_entity_poly.pdbx_seq_one_letter_code
_entity_poly.pdbx_strand_id
1 'polypeptide(L)'
;GAAAGAATGATDATAGAGAAAGGDFGTCTPTITFQGGEGNRAATEFTFQIADPVARGGQGEALNPDIITNALCNQLTNVCNASDAGVAKCKSAQAAVKGGPRNKSTADMFNTLIGFPGAVTNPAGGPADVPAAGAAAAAKRAMRRGVRA
;
A
#
# COMPACT_ATOMS: atom_id res chain seq x y z
N GLY A 1 51.73 17.23 -10.91
CA GLY A 1 51.15 16.84 -9.61
C GLY A 1 49.71 17.28 -9.64
N ALA A 2 48.73 16.40 -9.58
CA ALA A 2 48.33 15.48 -8.49
C ALA A 2 46.97 15.95 -7.98
N ALA A 3 46.04 14.99 -7.91
CA ALA A 3 44.60 15.11 -7.77
C ALA A 3 44.12 15.70 -6.43
N ALA A 4 42.86 16.14 -6.42
CA ALA A 4 41.88 15.69 -5.42
C ALA A 4 40.45 15.90 -5.96
N GLY A 5 39.80 14.81 -6.36
CA GLY A 5 38.37 14.78 -6.65
C GLY A 5 37.57 14.80 -5.35
N ALA A 6 36.55 15.65 -5.29
CA ALA A 6 35.62 15.73 -4.18
C ALA A 6 34.19 15.63 -4.73
N ALA A 7 33.55 14.51 -4.42
CA ALA A 7 32.18 14.42 -3.89
C ALA A 7 31.74 12.96 -4.03
N THR A 8 31.88 12.25 -2.92
CA THR A 8 31.36 10.91 -2.68
C THR A 8 29.90 10.84 -3.11
N GLY A 9 29.59 9.94 -4.05
CA GLY A 9 28.24 9.65 -4.50
C GLY A 9 27.35 9.28 -3.32
N ALA A 10 26.12 9.77 -3.38
CA ALA A 10 25.08 9.58 -2.38
C ALA A 10 25.01 8.13 -1.91
N THR A 11 25.07 7.96 -0.58
CA THR A 11 24.66 6.76 0.10
C THR A 11 23.19 6.50 -0.21
N ASP A 12 22.93 5.52 -1.09
CA ASP A 12 21.65 4.80 -1.15
C ASP A 12 21.49 3.99 0.14
N ALA A 13 21.08 4.68 1.20
CA ALA A 13 20.56 4.08 2.41
C ALA A 13 19.03 4.24 2.41
N THR A 14 18.35 3.41 1.61
CA THR A 14 16.90 3.16 1.73
C THR A 14 16.53 2.46 3.06
N ALA A 15 17.52 2.18 3.93
CA ALA A 15 17.31 1.65 5.27
C ALA A 15 17.09 2.79 6.30
N GLY A 16 15.94 3.48 6.23
CA GLY A 16 15.67 4.56 7.20
C GLY A 16 14.22 5.01 7.36
N ALA A 17 13.37 4.84 6.35
CA ALA A 17 11.98 5.33 6.44
C ALA A 17 11.07 4.47 7.34
N GLY A 18 11.48 3.24 7.72
CA GLY A 18 10.66 2.32 8.51
C GLY A 18 10.94 2.26 10.01
N ALA A 19 12.14 2.65 10.45
CA ALA A 19 12.57 2.41 11.84
C ALA A 19 12.00 3.43 12.85
N ALA A 20 11.76 4.68 12.44
CA ALA A 20 11.26 5.72 13.34
C ALA A 20 9.73 5.67 13.53
N ALA A 21 8.97 5.14 12.56
CA ALA A 21 7.52 4.97 12.66
C ALA A 21 7.11 3.59 13.20
N GLY A 22 7.97 2.56 13.06
CA GLY A 22 7.67 1.18 13.44
C GLY A 22 7.49 0.96 14.95
N GLY A 23 8.04 1.80 15.82
CA GLY A 23 7.97 1.62 17.27
C GLY A 23 6.55 1.61 17.84
N ASP A 24 5.62 2.36 17.23
CA ASP A 24 4.22 2.41 17.67
C ASP A 24 3.41 1.19 17.21
N PHE A 25 3.88 0.47 16.20
CA PHE A 25 3.15 -0.63 15.56
C PHE A 25 3.62 -2.02 16.00
N GLY A 26 4.46 -2.06 17.04
CA GLY A 26 5.00 -3.27 17.63
C GLY A 26 5.86 -4.03 16.63
N THR A 27 5.54 -5.30 16.37
CA THR A 27 6.34 -6.17 15.50
C THR A 27 6.02 -6.05 14.01
N CYS A 28 4.99 -5.28 13.65
CA CYS A 28 4.50 -5.18 12.27
C CYS A 28 4.96 -3.90 11.58
N THR A 29 5.08 -3.95 10.26
CA THR A 29 5.20 -2.79 9.38
C THR A 29 3.88 -2.57 8.65
N PRO A 30 2.92 -1.79 9.17
CA PRO A 30 1.53 -1.81 8.71
C PRO A 30 1.28 -1.04 7.41
N THR A 31 2.06 -1.30 6.37
CA THR A 31 1.85 -0.70 5.06
C THR A 31 0.85 -1.51 4.24
N ILE A 32 0.17 -0.83 3.32
CA ILE A 32 -0.72 -1.45 2.33
C ILE A 32 -0.16 -1.27 0.91
N THR A 33 -0.49 -2.21 0.04
CA THR A 33 -0.15 -2.20 -1.38
C THR A 33 -1.40 -2.05 -2.24
N PHE A 34 -1.21 -1.64 -3.49
CA PHE A 34 -2.18 -1.69 -4.56
C PHE A 34 -1.50 -2.22 -5.82
N GLN A 35 -1.70 -3.50 -6.13
CA GLN A 35 -1.04 -4.17 -7.25
C GLN A 35 -1.95 -5.17 -7.96
N GLY A 36 -1.59 -5.47 -9.21
CA GLY A 36 -2.30 -6.40 -10.07
C GLY A 36 -1.85 -7.84 -9.86
N GLY A 37 -2.76 -8.80 -10.07
CA GLY A 37 -2.42 -10.22 -10.06
C GLY A 37 -2.41 -10.91 -8.69
N GLU A 38 -2.87 -10.23 -7.64
CA GLU A 38 -3.05 -10.83 -6.31
C GLU A 38 -4.13 -11.93 -6.32
N GLY A 39 -4.00 -12.94 -5.45
CA GLY A 39 -5.05 -13.95 -5.25
C GLY A 39 -5.38 -14.80 -6.49
N ASN A 40 -4.43 -15.00 -7.40
CA ASN A 40 -4.61 -15.64 -8.72
C ASN A 40 -5.52 -14.84 -9.68
N ARG A 41 -5.69 -13.54 -9.46
CA ARG A 41 -6.37 -12.64 -10.40
C ARG A 41 -5.48 -12.34 -11.60
N ALA A 42 -6.06 -11.74 -12.63
CA ALA A 42 -5.29 -11.28 -13.78
C ALA A 42 -4.30 -10.17 -13.37
N ALA A 43 -3.13 -10.09 -14.01
CA ALA A 43 -2.15 -9.02 -13.76
C ALA A 43 -2.69 -7.59 -13.99
N THR A 44 -3.80 -7.46 -14.71
CA THR A 44 -4.49 -6.17 -14.93
C THR A 44 -5.60 -5.89 -13.92
N GLU A 45 -5.86 -6.81 -12.98
CA GLU A 45 -6.87 -6.67 -11.94
C GLU A 45 -6.19 -6.29 -10.62
N PHE A 46 -6.24 -5.00 -10.31
CA PHE A 46 -5.55 -4.43 -9.17
C PHE A 46 -6.42 -4.44 -7.92
N THR A 47 -5.83 -4.80 -6.80
CA THR A 47 -6.47 -4.89 -5.50
C THR A 47 -5.57 -4.32 -4.43
N PHE A 48 -6.18 -3.91 -3.32
CA PHE A 48 -5.46 -3.57 -2.11
C PHE A 48 -5.11 -4.83 -1.33
N GLN A 49 -3.96 -4.81 -0.65
CA GLN A 49 -3.56 -5.89 0.26
C GLN A 49 -2.65 -5.35 1.36
N ILE A 50 -2.66 -5.99 2.53
CA ILE A 50 -1.71 -5.74 3.61
C ILE A 50 -0.32 -6.25 3.17
N ALA A 51 0.68 -5.38 3.22
CA ALA A 51 2.03 -5.72 2.75
C ALA A 51 2.76 -6.64 3.74
N ASP A 52 2.62 -6.34 5.03
CA ASP A 52 3.29 -7.09 6.10
C ASP A 52 2.65 -8.47 6.30
N PRO A 53 3.41 -9.57 6.16
CA PRO A 53 2.87 -10.92 6.27
C PRO A 53 2.28 -11.25 7.65
N VAL A 54 2.84 -10.68 8.73
CA VAL A 54 2.38 -10.91 10.11
C VAL A 54 1.05 -10.22 10.32
N ALA A 55 0.96 -8.93 9.96
CA ALA A 55 -0.27 -8.16 10.02
C ALA A 55 -1.33 -8.70 9.04
N ARG A 56 -0.93 -9.22 7.88
CA ARG A 56 -1.85 -9.79 6.89
C ARG A 56 -2.53 -11.04 7.43
N GLY A 57 -1.78 -11.96 8.04
CA GLY A 57 -2.30 -13.24 8.49
C GLY A 57 -3.09 -13.95 7.38
N GLY A 58 -4.36 -14.24 7.62
CA GLY A 58 -5.28 -14.85 6.65
C GLY A 58 -6.10 -13.87 5.80
N GLN A 59 -5.82 -12.57 5.85
CA GLN A 59 -6.57 -11.58 5.07
C GLN A 59 -6.24 -11.67 3.58
N GLY A 60 -7.28 -11.85 2.76
CA GLY A 60 -7.20 -11.80 1.31
C GLY A 60 -7.17 -10.37 0.77
N GLU A 61 -6.85 -10.25 -0.50
CA GLU A 61 -6.87 -8.99 -1.23
C GLU A 61 -8.29 -8.45 -1.43
N ALA A 62 -8.44 -7.13 -1.55
CA ALA A 62 -9.76 -6.52 -1.75
C ALA A 62 -9.73 -5.34 -2.71
N LEU A 63 -10.81 -5.16 -3.47
CA LEU A 63 -11.00 -3.98 -4.32
C LEU A 63 -11.31 -2.71 -3.52
N ASN A 64 -11.89 -2.85 -2.33
CA ASN A 64 -12.26 -1.71 -1.49
C ASN A 64 -11.16 -1.45 -0.45
N PRO A 65 -10.54 -0.25 -0.44
CA PRO A 65 -9.51 0.10 0.54
C PRO A 65 -10.04 0.05 2.00
N ASP A 66 -11.34 0.28 2.21
CA ASP A 66 -11.93 0.21 3.55
C ASP A 66 -11.78 -1.18 4.16
N ILE A 67 -11.85 -2.25 3.36
CA ILE A 67 -11.73 -3.63 3.86
C ILE A 67 -10.32 -3.89 4.38
N ILE A 68 -9.30 -3.51 3.60
CA ILE A 68 -7.90 -3.74 3.94
C ILE A 68 -7.46 -2.87 5.12
N THR A 69 -7.83 -1.59 5.13
CA THR A 69 -7.45 -0.68 6.22
C THR A 69 -8.14 -1.04 7.54
N ASN A 70 -9.41 -1.43 7.53
CA ASN A 70 -10.10 -2.01 8.71
C ASN A 70 -9.35 -3.25 9.22
N ALA A 71 -9.07 -4.20 8.33
CA ALA A 71 -8.42 -5.45 8.70
C ALA A 71 -7.04 -5.19 9.31
N LEU A 72 -6.23 -4.33 8.70
CA LEU A 72 -4.92 -3.95 9.19
C LEU A 72 -4.98 -3.31 10.58
N CYS A 73 -5.85 -2.33 10.80
CA CYS A 73 -5.94 -1.69 12.11
C CYS A 73 -6.41 -2.65 13.22
N ASN A 74 -7.22 -3.66 12.88
CA ASN A 74 -7.57 -4.73 13.81
C ASN A 74 -6.37 -5.63 14.13
N GLN A 75 -5.56 -5.96 13.12
CA GLN A 75 -4.38 -6.81 13.28
C GLN A 75 -3.29 -6.14 14.11
N LEU A 76 -3.20 -4.80 14.05
CA LEU A 76 -2.33 -4.04 14.94
C LEU A 76 -2.57 -4.33 16.43
N THR A 77 -3.84 -4.48 16.82
CA THR A 77 -4.21 -4.80 18.22
C THR A 77 -4.02 -6.28 18.54
N ASN A 78 -4.30 -7.17 17.58
CA ASN A 78 -4.43 -8.61 17.86
C ASN A 78 -3.13 -9.40 17.69
N VAL A 79 -2.27 -9.03 16.73
CA VAL A 79 -1.08 -9.81 16.38
C VAL A 79 0.21 -9.01 16.45
N CYS A 80 0.13 -7.70 16.22
CA CYS A 80 1.33 -6.86 16.13
C CYS A 80 1.81 -6.32 17.47
N ASN A 81 0.99 -6.40 18.54
CA ASN A 81 1.25 -5.75 19.83
C ASN A 81 1.53 -4.25 19.67
N ALA A 82 0.75 -3.57 18.83
CA ALA A 82 0.88 -2.13 18.64
C ALA A 82 0.48 -1.37 19.91
N SER A 83 1.07 -0.19 20.09
CA SER A 83 0.67 0.73 21.15
C SER A 83 -0.71 1.34 20.85
N ASP A 84 -1.37 1.87 21.88
CA ASP A 84 -2.63 2.61 21.70
C ASP A 84 -2.48 3.80 20.73
N ALA A 85 -1.31 4.45 20.76
CA ALA A 85 -0.97 5.53 19.82
C ALA A 85 -0.86 5.01 18.38
N GLY A 86 -0.24 3.85 18.17
CA GLY A 86 -0.18 3.19 16.86
C GLY A 86 -1.57 2.82 16.33
N VAL A 87 -2.41 2.23 17.18
CA VAL A 87 -3.80 1.90 16.81
C VAL A 87 -4.60 3.15 16.48
N ALA A 88 -4.49 4.22 17.29
CA ALA A 88 -5.16 5.49 17.04
C ALA A 88 -4.71 6.15 15.74
N LYS A 89 -3.40 6.10 15.45
CA LYS A 89 -2.82 6.59 14.19
C LYS A 89 -3.38 5.82 12.99
N CYS A 90 -3.45 4.48 13.08
CA CYS A 90 -4.05 3.65 12.03
C CYS A 90 -5.52 4.00 11.79
N LYS A 91 -6.34 4.10 12.86
CA LYS A 91 -7.76 4.47 12.75
C LYS A 91 -7.96 5.87 12.15
N SER A 92 -7.07 6.80 12.46
CA SER A 92 -7.11 8.15 11.90
C SER A 92 -6.77 8.15 10.41
N ALA A 93 -5.71 7.43 10.02
CA ALA A 93 -5.35 7.25 8.61
C ALA A 93 -6.46 6.53 7.83
N GLN A 94 -7.04 5.49 8.42
CA GLN A 94 -8.20 4.78 7.87
C GLN A 94 -9.37 5.72 7.61
N ALA A 95 -9.73 6.57 8.58
CA ALA A 95 -10.81 7.52 8.43
C ALA A 95 -10.54 8.54 7.31
N ALA A 96 -9.29 8.97 7.15
CA ALA A 96 -8.87 9.91 6.11
C ALA A 96 -8.93 9.31 4.68
N VAL A 97 -8.70 8.00 4.53
CA VAL A 97 -8.77 7.33 3.23
C VAL A 97 -10.11 6.64 2.96
N LYS A 98 -11.07 6.75 3.89
CA LYS A 98 -12.36 6.07 3.82
C LYS A 98 -13.12 6.45 2.56
N GLY A 99 -13.55 5.45 1.79
CA GLY A 99 -14.22 5.67 0.50
C GLY A 99 -13.36 6.34 -0.57
N GLY A 100 -12.03 6.37 -0.38
CA GLY A 100 -11.07 6.90 -1.34
C GLY A 100 -11.05 6.15 -2.67
N PRO A 101 -10.35 6.69 -3.68
CA PRO A 101 -10.25 6.07 -4.98
C PRO A 101 -9.61 4.68 -4.93
N ARG A 102 -10.03 3.79 -5.83
CA ARG A 102 -9.48 2.43 -5.94
C ARG A 102 -8.24 2.40 -6.82
N ASN A 103 -7.20 3.09 -6.38
CA ASN A 103 -5.92 3.20 -7.06
C ASN A 103 -4.78 3.38 -6.05
N LYS A 104 -3.56 3.49 -6.57
CA LYS A 104 -2.33 3.59 -5.78
C LYS A 104 -2.32 4.80 -4.83
N SER A 105 -2.93 5.92 -5.19
CA SER A 105 -2.88 7.12 -4.34
C SER A 105 -3.53 6.92 -2.98
N THR A 106 -4.54 6.05 -2.86
CA THR A 106 -5.11 5.68 -1.56
C THR A 106 -4.13 4.86 -0.72
N ALA A 107 -3.38 3.94 -1.31
CA ALA A 107 -2.33 3.19 -0.61
C ALA A 107 -1.20 4.12 -0.14
N ASP A 108 -0.75 5.01 -1.02
CA ASP A 108 0.31 5.97 -0.70
C ASP A 108 -0.11 6.96 0.40
N MET A 109 -1.35 7.47 0.32
CA MET A 109 -1.90 8.39 1.33
C MET A 109 -2.02 7.70 2.68
N PHE A 110 -2.56 6.47 2.73
CA PHE A 110 -2.64 5.71 3.97
C PHE A 110 -1.24 5.53 4.59
N ASN A 111 -0.29 4.99 3.81
CA ASN A 111 1.07 4.71 4.28
C ASN A 111 1.79 5.97 4.75
N THR A 112 1.59 7.10 4.08
CA THR A 112 2.15 8.39 4.51
C THR A 112 1.57 8.83 5.86
N LEU A 113 0.25 8.71 6.05
CA LEU A 113 -0.44 9.13 7.29
C LEU A 113 -0.03 8.29 8.51
N ILE A 114 0.30 7.02 8.33
CA ILE A 114 0.81 6.17 9.41
C ILE A 114 2.33 6.27 9.61
N GLY A 115 3.02 7.11 8.84
CA GLY A 115 4.44 7.41 9.04
C GLY A 115 5.41 6.61 8.17
N PHE A 116 4.93 5.99 7.09
CA PHE A 116 5.74 5.29 6.08
C PHE A 116 5.66 6.00 4.71
N PRO A 117 6.05 7.28 4.61
CA PRO A 117 6.10 7.96 3.33
C PRO A 117 7.08 7.24 2.38
N GLY A 118 6.69 7.11 1.11
CA GLY A 118 7.52 6.44 0.11
C GLY A 118 7.55 4.91 0.22
N ALA A 119 6.69 4.29 1.05
CA ALA A 119 6.53 2.85 1.08
C ALA A 119 6.24 2.29 -0.33
N VAL A 120 6.86 1.15 -0.66
CA VAL A 120 6.63 0.48 -1.94
C VAL A 120 5.21 -0.09 -1.96
N THR A 121 4.31 0.58 -2.66
CA THR A 121 2.90 0.19 -2.77
C THR A 121 2.58 -0.69 -3.97
N ASN A 122 3.55 -0.93 -4.86
CA ASN A 122 3.44 -1.88 -5.97
C ASN A 122 4.74 -2.70 -6.13
N PRO A 123 5.00 -3.67 -5.23
CA PRO A 123 6.24 -4.45 -5.25
C PRO A 123 6.38 -5.38 -6.47
N ALA A 124 5.28 -5.80 -7.10
CA ALA A 124 5.33 -6.60 -8.34
C ALA A 124 5.69 -5.78 -9.59
N GLY A 125 5.74 -4.46 -9.50
CA GLY A 125 5.97 -3.57 -10.65
C GLY A 125 4.73 -3.38 -11.55
N GLY A 126 4.89 -2.65 -12.65
CA GLY A 126 3.78 -2.20 -13.51
C GLY A 126 3.57 -0.68 -13.46
N PRO A 127 2.56 -0.12 -14.15
CA PRO A 127 2.38 1.33 -14.22
C PRO A 127 2.26 1.91 -12.80
N ALA A 128 3.17 2.82 -12.45
CA ALA A 128 3.22 3.49 -11.15
C ALA A 128 1.91 4.25 -10.87
N ASP A 129 1.24 4.72 -11.91
CA ASP A 129 -0.09 5.28 -11.84
C ASP A 129 -0.98 4.48 -12.79
N VAL A 130 -1.68 3.48 -12.27
CA VAL A 130 -2.87 2.95 -12.94
C VAL A 130 -4.03 3.87 -12.56
N PRO A 131 -4.41 4.87 -13.39
CA PRO A 131 -5.63 5.62 -13.17
C PRO A 131 -6.79 4.62 -13.14
N ALA A 132 -7.39 4.46 -11.96
CA ALA A 132 -8.57 3.67 -11.67
C ALA A 132 -8.62 2.34 -12.44
N ALA A 133 -8.02 1.26 -11.91
CA ALA A 133 -8.16 -0.08 -12.47
C ALA A 133 -9.63 -0.50 -12.73
N GLY A 134 -10.59 0.13 -12.04
CA GLY A 134 -12.02 0.01 -12.33
C GLY A 134 -12.50 0.64 -13.65
N ALA A 135 -11.94 1.79 -14.05
CA ALA A 135 -12.31 2.49 -15.28
C ALA A 135 -11.83 1.75 -16.54
N ALA A 136 -10.60 1.22 -16.52
CA ALA A 136 -10.06 0.46 -17.64
C ALA A 136 -10.78 -0.90 -17.84
N ALA A 137 -11.12 -1.58 -16.73
CA ALA A 137 -11.92 -2.81 -16.78
C ALA A 137 -13.37 -2.54 -17.26
N ALA A 138 -13.99 -1.45 -16.80
CA ALA A 138 -15.31 -1.02 -17.23
C ALA A 138 -15.34 -0.65 -18.73
N ALA A 139 -14.33 0.08 -19.22
CA ALA A 139 -14.20 0.44 -20.63
C ALA A 139 -14.06 -0.81 -21.53
N LYS A 140 -13.23 -1.79 -21.13
CA LYS A 140 -13.09 -3.06 -21.86
C LYS A 140 -14.40 -3.87 -21.86
N ARG A 141 -15.16 -3.86 -20.76
CA ARG A 141 -16.49 -4.52 -20.69
C ARG A 141 -17.53 -3.81 -21.55
N ALA A 142 -17.52 -2.48 -21.59
CA ALA A 142 -18.40 -1.68 -22.44
C ALA A 142 -18.12 -1.92 -23.93
N MET A 143 -16.84 -1.97 -24.33
CA MET A 143 -16.46 -2.29 -25.71
C MET A 143 -16.88 -3.70 -26.14
N ARG A 144 -16.77 -4.71 -25.27
CA ARG A 144 -17.23 -6.08 -25.58
C ARG A 144 -18.76 -6.21 -25.74
N ARG A 145 -19.53 -5.35 -25.06
CA ARG A 145 -21.00 -5.29 -25.22
C ARG A 145 -21.42 -4.52 -26.48
N GLY A 146 -20.67 -3.50 -26.88
CA GLY A 146 -20.95 -2.71 -28.09
C GLY A 146 -20.65 -3.41 -29.42
N VAL A 147 -19.83 -4.47 -29.42
CA VAL A 147 -19.50 -5.27 -30.61
C VAL A 147 -20.55 -6.39 -30.88
N ARG A 148 -21.60 -6.49 -30.06
CA ARG A 148 -22.69 -7.46 -30.21
C ARG A 148 -24.03 -6.83 -30.62
N ALA A 149 -24.00 -5.65 -31.25
CA ALA A 149 -25.16 -4.97 -31.82
C ALA A 149 -25.12 -5.04 -33.34
#